data_AF-A0A261B0J5-F1
#
_entry.id   AF-A0A261B0J5-F1
#
_cell.length_a   1.000
_cell.length_b   1.000
_cell.length_c   1.000
_cell.angle_alpha   90.00
_cell.angle_beta   90.00
_cell.angle_gamma   90.00
#
_symmetry.space_group_name_H-M   'P 1'
#
loop_
_entity.id
_entity.type
_entity.pdbx_description
1 polymer ?
#
loop_
_entity_poly.entity_id
_entity_poly.type
_entity_poly.pdbx_seq_one_letter_code
_entity_poly.pdbx_strand_id
1 'polypeptide(L)'
;ALKIWNDQCAAATVIKRLYEEPAEGVEIIRSENYLHFVNTVERAQGLNVTEEFFGLKPEHFNQIITLCRSFDRSIRISPAIRLAIFMKYVREGRSEALLARDIGVSQSSVSRIIQETIFDLTAVADQFIKFPSSLDENGGFRLLDDGKTVMPPFLAADNGFKLTKSVMQPYRQAQLTADNIRFNKKFCSVRVRIENLFGSLVSKFQVFDRSLKLAPNNSKALIVALSVIHNIQLGPLSPQIDDFDDMIPVLADPYNSAEEMREALKCYVLNN
;
A
#
# COMPACT_ATOMS: atom_id res chain seq x y z
N ALA A 1 -38.60 -36.32 -35.33
CA ALA A 1 -37.42 -36.22 -34.46
C ALA A 1 -36.45 -35.12 -34.94
N LEU A 2 -35.81 -35.23 -36.11
CA LEU A 2 -34.87 -34.22 -36.63
C LEU A 2 -35.46 -32.80 -36.80
N LYS A 3 -36.73 -32.70 -37.21
CA LYS A 3 -37.40 -31.41 -37.42
C LYS A 3 -37.60 -30.62 -36.12
N ILE A 4 -37.96 -31.32 -35.04
CA ILE A 4 -38.14 -30.75 -33.68
C ILE A 4 -36.79 -30.29 -33.10
N TRP A 5 -35.72 -31.05 -33.36
CA TRP A 5 -34.36 -30.67 -32.93
C TRP A 5 -33.87 -29.42 -33.69
N ASN A 6 -34.09 -29.34 -35.00
CA ASN A 6 -33.70 -28.18 -35.79
C ASN A 6 -34.50 -26.93 -35.43
N ASP A 7 -35.80 -27.06 -35.13
CA ASP A 7 -36.64 -25.95 -34.68
C ASP A 7 -36.23 -25.46 -33.27
N GLN A 8 -35.81 -26.37 -32.38
CA GLN A 8 -35.24 -26.01 -31.08
C GLN A 8 -33.87 -25.34 -31.18
N CYS A 9 -33.01 -25.77 -32.12
CA CYS A 9 -31.73 -25.11 -32.39
C CYS A 9 -31.92 -23.73 -33.05
N ALA A 10 -32.90 -23.58 -33.94
CA ALA A 10 -33.26 -22.29 -34.52
C ALA A 10 -33.82 -21.33 -33.45
N ALA A 11 -34.72 -21.82 -32.59
CA ALA A 11 -35.23 -21.05 -31.44
C ALA A 11 -34.12 -20.69 -30.45
N ALA A 12 -33.20 -21.62 -30.15
CA ALA A 12 -32.04 -21.35 -29.29
C ALA A 12 -31.08 -20.33 -29.92
N THR A 13 -30.90 -20.34 -31.25
CA THR A 13 -30.05 -19.38 -31.96
C THR A 13 -30.68 -17.99 -32.04
N VAL A 14 -32.01 -17.91 -32.19
CA VAL A 14 -32.78 -16.66 -32.13
C VAL A 14 -32.77 -16.09 -30.71
N ILE A 15 -32.97 -16.92 -29.69
CA ILE A 15 -32.85 -16.51 -28.28
C ILE A 15 -31.42 -16.05 -27.96
N LYS A 16 -30.38 -16.74 -28.48
CA LYS A 16 -28.99 -16.33 -28.29
C LYS A 16 -28.69 -14.99 -28.97
N ARG A 17 -29.24 -14.72 -30.16
CA ARG A 17 -29.16 -13.40 -30.82
C ARG A 17 -29.92 -12.31 -30.07
N LEU A 18 -31.08 -12.61 -29.50
CA LEU A 18 -31.85 -11.66 -28.66
C LEU A 18 -31.15 -11.34 -27.32
N TYR A 19 -30.21 -12.17 -26.86
CA TYR A 19 -29.33 -11.88 -25.72
C TYR A 19 -27.96 -11.29 -26.13
N GLU A 20 -27.58 -11.38 -27.40
CA GLU A 20 -26.35 -10.79 -27.96
C GLU A 20 -26.57 -9.37 -28.52
N GLU A 21 -27.82 -8.96 -28.75
CA GLU A 21 -28.12 -7.54 -28.93
C GLU A 21 -27.93 -6.83 -27.58
N PRO A 22 -27.05 -5.81 -27.49
CA PRO A 22 -26.85 -5.08 -26.26
C PRO A 22 -28.20 -4.49 -25.83
N ALA A 23 -28.66 -4.84 -24.62
CA ALA A 23 -29.84 -4.22 -24.02
C ALA A 23 -29.76 -2.70 -24.20
N GLU A 24 -30.87 -2.04 -24.54
CA GLU A 24 -30.88 -0.57 -24.71
C GLU A 24 -30.21 0.10 -23.49
N GLY A 25 -29.04 0.70 -23.72
CA GLY A 25 -28.19 1.29 -22.68
C GLY A 25 -26.87 0.56 -22.38
N VAL A 26 -26.57 -0.58 -23.00
CA VAL A 26 -25.25 -1.23 -22.91
C VAL A 26 -24.32 -0.64 -23.97
N GLU A 27 -23.56 0.39 -23.59
CA GLU A 27 -22.50 0.96 -24.43
C GLU A 27 -21.42 -0.10 -24.72
N ILE A 28 -21.20 -0.37 -26.00
CA ILE A 28 -20.23 -1.35 -26.49
C ILE A 28 -18.82 -0.96 -26.04
N ILE A 29 -18.12 -1.87 -25.37
CA ILE A 29 -16.69 -1.75 -25.06
C ILE A 29 -15.94 -1.63 -26.40
N ARG A 30 -15.42 -0.44 -26.71
CA ARG A 30 -14.72 -0.19 -27.97
C ARG A 30 -13.30 -0.74 -27.88
N SER A 31 -12.97 -1.71 -28.72
CA SER A 31 -11.62 -2.29 -28.85
C SER A 31 -10.55 -1.24 -29.18
N GLU A 32 -10.94 -0.16 -29.86
CA GLU A 32 -10.09 1.00 -30.17
C GLU A 32 -9.57 1.70 -28.92
N ASN A 33 -10.38 1.80 -27.86
CA ASN A 33 -9.97 2.40 -26.59
C ASN A 33 -8.84 1.59 -25.95
N TYR A 34 -8.91 0.26 -26.04
CA TYR A 34 -7.88 -0.61 -25.50
C TYR A 34 -6.58 -0.48 -26.26
N LEU A 35 -6.63 -0.45 -27.60
CA LEU A 35 -5.44 -0.24 -28.41
C LEU A 35 -4.81 1.13 -28.14
N HIS A 36 -5.63 2.18 -28.01
CA HIS A 36 -5.15 3.51 -27.66
C HIS A 36 -4.49 3.55 -26.28
N PHE A 37 -5.10 2.89 -25.29
CA PHE A 37 -4.54 2.77 -23.95
C PHE A 37 -3.19 2.03 -23.96
N VAL A 38 -3.11 0.89 -24.66
CA VAL A 38 -1.87 0.12 -24.81
C VAL A 38 -0.77 0.97 -25.45
N ASN A 39 -1.05 1.60 -26.59
CA ASN A 39 -0.09 2.47 -27.27
C ASN A 39 0.37 3.62 -26.38
N THR A 40 -0.51 4.17 -25.55
CA THR A 40 -0.16 5.24 -24.60
C THR A 40 0.80 4.74 -23.53
N VAL A 41 0.55 3.57 -22.95
CA VAL A 41 1.43 2.98 -21.92
C VAL A 41 2.78 2.63 -22.51
N GLU A 42 2.80 1.97 -23.67
CA GLU A 42 4.05 1.57 -24.35
C GLU A 42 4.88 2.79 -24.77
N ARG A 43 4.23 3.85 -25.28
CA ARG A 43 4.90 5.12 -25.59
C ARG A 43 5.44 5.79 -24.33
N ALA A 44 4.67 5.80 -23.24
CA ALA A 44 5.12 6.40 -21.98
C ALA A 44 6.34 5.66 -21.41
N GLN A 45 6.39 4.33 -21.53
CA GLN A 45 7.57 3.53 -21.18
C GLN A 45 8.75 3.83 -22.11
N GLY A 46 8.54 3.82 -23.43
CA GLY A 46 9.61 4.07 -24.41
C GLY A 46 10.23 5.46 -24.31
N LEU A 47 9.45 6.46 -23.86
CA LEU A 47 9.91 7.82 -23.66
C LEU A 47 10.32 8.14 -22.20
N ASN A 48 10.24 7.18 -21.28
CA ASN A 48 10.53 7.39 -19.85
C ASN A 48 9.71 8.52 -19.18
N VAL A 49 8.43 8.67 -19.56
CA VAL A 49 7.51 9.71 -19.01
C VAL A 49 6.37 9.09 -18.19
N THR A 50 6.59 7.92 -17.59
CA THR A 50 5.55 7.19 -16.83
C THR A 50 5.01 7.96 -15.62
N GLU A 51 5.75 8.94 -15.10
CA GLU A 51 5.35 9.72 -13.93
C GLU A 51 4.13 10.59 -14.23
N GLU A 52 4.07 11.21 -15.40
CA GLU A 52 2.97 12.07 -15.81
C GLU A 52 1.66 11.28 -15.94
N PHE A 53 1.74 10.08 -16.50
CA PHE A 53 0.57 9.24 -16.77
C PHE A 53 0.15 8.39 -15.55
N PHE A 54 1.12 7.82 -14.83
CA PHE A 54 0.87 6.80 -13.80
C PHE A 54 1.34 7.20 -12.39
N GLY A 55 1.96 8.37 -12.22
CA GLY A 55 2.40 8.86 -10.91
C GLY A 55 3.60 8.08 -10.36
N LEU A 56 4.30 7.38 -11.25
CA LEU A 56 5.46 6.55 -10.97
C LEU A 56 6.60 6.95 -11.89
N LYS A 57 7.73 7.36 -11.32
CA LYS A 57 8.98 7.51 -12.08
C LYS A 57 9.33 6.22 -12.83
N PRO A 58 10.01 6.31 -13.98
CA PRO A 58 10.36 5.15 -14.79
C PRO A 58 11.07 4.04 -14.00
N GLU A 59 12.00 4.40 -13.10
CA GLU A 59 12.69 3.41 -12.26
C GLU A 59 11.74 2.60 -11.38
N HIS A 60 10.80 3.28 -10.70
CA HIS A 60 9.84 2.65 -9.80
C HIS A 60 8.82 1.81 -10.59
N PHE A 61 8.38 2.30 -11.75
CA PHE A 61 7.44 1.57 -12.62
C PHE A 61 8.04 0.24 -13.08
N ASN A 62 9.30 0.27 -13.55
CA ASN A 62 10.01 -0.94 -13.96
C ASN A 62 10.28 -1.89 -12.78
N GLN A 63 10.67 -1.36 -11.62
CA GLN A 63 10.84 -2.17 -10.42
C GLN A 63 9.55 -2.90 -10.04
N ILE A 64 8.41 -2.20 -10.00
CA ILE A 64 7.12 -2.81 -9.63
C ILE A 64 6.71 -3.89 -10.65
N ILE A 65 6.94 -3.68 -11.94
CA ILE A 65 6.68 -4.70 -12.98
C ILE A 65 7.42 -6.00 -12.67
N THR A 66 8.66 -5.94 -12.19
CA THR A 66 9.43 -7.15 -11.85
C THR A 66 8.90 -7.88 -10.62
N LEU A 67 8.18 -7.20 -9.74
CA LEU A 67 7.58 -7.77 -8.52
C LEU A 67 6.24 -8.45 -8.81
N CYS A 68 5.46 -7.92 -9.76
CA CYS A 68 4.17 -8.48 -10.15
C CYS A 68 4.34 -9.76 -10.98
N ARG A 69 4.12 -10.92 -10.35
CA ARG A 69 4.24 -12.23 -11.01
C ARG A 69 3.10 -12.38 -12.03
N SER A 70 3.45 -12.69 -13.28
CA SER A 70 2.48 -13.25 -14.21
C SER A 70 2.20 -14.70 -13.80
N PHE A 71 1.22 -14.93 -12.93
CA PHE A 71 0.71 -16.28 -12.69
C PHE A 71 0.18 -16.84 -14.03
N ASP A 72 0.94 -17.80 -14.57
CA ASP A 72 0.76 -18.55 -15.83
C ASP A 72 -0.69 -19.12 -15.94
N ARG A 73 -1.44 -19.25 -17.05
CA ARG A 73 -1.23 -19.32 -18.52
C ARG A 73 -2.43 -18.63 -19.22
N SER A 74 -2.22 -18.01 -20.40
CA SER A 74 -3.21 -17.38 -21.33
C SER A 74 -3.33 -15.84 -21.39
N ILE A 75 -2.49 -15.09 -20.68
CA ILE A 75 -2.64 -13.62 -20.57
C ILE A 75 -2.10 -12.90 -21.81
N ARG A 76 -2.99 -12.26 -22.59
CA ARG A 76 -2.66 -11.37 -23.72
C ARG A 76 -2.19 -9.96 -23.31
N ILE A 77 -2.22 -9.62 -22.01
CA ILE A 77 -1.98 -8.27 -21.48
C ILE A 77 -0.63 -8.21 -20.76
N SER A 78 0.28 -7.35 -21.21
CA SER A 78 1.63 -7.27 -20.63
C SER A 78 1.62 -6.78 -19.16
N PRO A 79 2.63 -7.13 -18.35
CA PRO A 79 2.76 -6.66 -16.97
C PRO A 79 2.69 -5.13 -16.82
N ALA A 80 3.24 -4.40 -17.79
CA ALA A 80 3.20 -2.94 -17.81
C ALA A 80 1.76 -2.40 -17.96
N ILE A 81 0.97 -2.98 -18.87
CA ILE A 81 -0.43 -2.62 -19.04
C ILE A 81 -1.21 -2.95 -17.76
N ARG A 82 -0.96 -4.11 -17.16
CA ARG A 82 -1.61 -4.53 -15.90
C ARG A 82 -1.33 -3.54 -14.77
N LEU A 83 -0.07 -3.16 -14.59
CA LEU A 83 0.32 -2.14 -13.61
C LEU A 83 -0.33 -0.79 -13.93
N ALA A 84 -0.37 -0.37 -15.20
CA ALA A 84 -1.02 0.87 -15.59
C ALA A 84 -2.52 0.89 -15.26
N ILE A 85 -3.24 -0.21 -15.50
CA ILE A 85 -4.66 -0.37 -15.12
C ILE A 85 -4.82 -0.25 -13.61
N PHE A 86 -3.98 -0.95 -12.84
CA PHE A 86 -4.00 -0.88 -11.38
C PHE A 86 -3.70 0.53 -10.88
N MET A 87 -2.67 1.20 -11.41
CA MET A 87 -2.31 2.57 -11.03
C MET A 87 -3.43 3.56 -11.36
N LYS A 88 -4.08 3.41 -12.52
CA LYS A 88 -5.24 4.23 -12.90
C LYS A 88 -6.42 4.00 -11.95
N TYR A 89 -6.70 2.76 -11.56
CA TYR A 89 -7.71 2.45 -10.54
C TYR A 89 -7.43 3.16 -9.21
N VAL A 90 -6.22 2.99 -8.66
CA VAL A 90 -5.91 3.49 -7.32
C VAL A 90 -5.73 5.00 -7.27
N ARG A 91 -5.24 5.63 -8.35
CA ARG A 91 -5.03 7.08 -8.45
C ARG A 91 -6.27 7.86 -8.83
N GLU A 92 -7.16 7.30 -9.66
CA GLU A 92 -8.39 8.00 -10.05
C GLU A 92 -9.54 7.73 -9.07
N GLY A 93 -9.47 6.66 -8.27
CA GLY A 93 -10.52 6.28 -7.32
C GLY A 93 -11.85 5.89 -7.99
N ARG A 94 -11.87 5.65 -9.30
CA ARG A 94 -13.08 5.33 -10.06
C ARG A 94 -13.60 3.92 -9.77
N SER A 95 -14.84 3.62 -10.14
CA SER A 95 -15.35 2.25 -10.07
C SER A 95 -14.69 1.37 -11.12
N GLU A 96 -14.53 0.07 -10.84
CA GLU A 96 -13.95 -0.88 -11.81
C GLU A 96 -14.75 -0.91 -13.12
N ALA A 97 -16.08 -0.77 -13.05
CA ALA A 97 -16.95 -0.71 -14.22
C ALA A 97 -16.68 0.52 -15.11
N LEU A 98 -16.50 1.70 -14.50
CA LEU A 98 -16.19 2.92 -15.23
C LEU A 98 -14.79 2.85 -15.85
N LEU A 99 -13.82 2.34 -15.08
CA LEU A 99 -12.45 2.14 -15.54
C LEU A 99 -12.38 1.15 -16.72
N ALA A 100 -13.13 0.06 -16.64
CA ALA A 100 -13.24 -0.95 -17.70
C ALA A 100 -13.75 -0.34 -19.02
N ARG A 101 -14.77 0.53 -18.93
CA ARG A 101 -15.29 1.27 -20.09
C ARG A 101 -14.27 2.25 -20.67
N ASP A 102 -13.57 2.99 -19.81
CA ASP A 102 -12.54 3.96 -20.22
C ASP A 102 -11.38 3.27 -20.95
N ILE A 103 -10.91 2.13 -20.44
CA ILE A 103 -9.82 1.38 -21.05
C ILE A 103 -10.28 0.55 -22.25
N GLY A 104 -11.55 0.13 -22.33
CA GLY A 104 -12.01 -0.77 -23.39
C GLY A 104 -11.76 -2.26 -23.09
N VAL A 105 -11.85 -2.67 -21.82
CA VAL A 105 -11.75 -4.09 -21.39
C VAL A 105 -12.99 -4.49 -20.57
N SER A 106 -13.21 -5.79 -20.34
CA SER A 106 -14.29 -6.23 -19.45
C SER A 106 -14.02 -5.86 -17.98
N GLN A 107 -15.07 -5.55 -17.21
CA GLN A 107 -14.92 -5.29 -15.78
C GLN A 107 -14.34 -6.50 -15.04
N SER A 108 -14.68 -7.72 -15.45
CA SER A 108 -14.08 -8.95 -14.90
C SER A 108 -12.57 -9.02 -15.10
N SER A 109 -12.04 -8.48 -16.21
CA SER A 109 -10.60 -8.42 -16.47
C SER A 109 -9.93 -7.39 -15.56
N VAL A 110 -10.53 -6.21 -15.39
CA VAL A 110 -10.05 -5.18 -14.46
C VAL A 110 -10.00 -5.72 -13.04
N SER A 111 -11.08 -6.36 -12.60
CA SER A 111 -11.17 -6.94 -11.25
C SER A 111 -10.07 -7.96 -11.01
N ARG A 112 -9.87 -8.89 -11.96
CA ARG A 112 -8.81 -9.89 -11.89
C ARG A 112 -7.42 -9.25 -11.81
N ILE A 113 -7.13 -8.27 -12.67
CA ILE A 113 -5.84 -7.56 -12.68
C ILE A 113 -5.60 -6.86 -11.33
N ILE A 114 -6.61 -6.18 -10.78
CA ILE A 114 -6.50 -5.50 -9.49
C ILE A 114 -6.18 -6.50 -8.39
N GLN A 115 -6.92 -7.62 -8.31
CA GLN A 115 -6.71 -8.63 -7.26
C GLN A 115 -5.35 -9.31 -7.38
N GLU A 116 -4.93 -9.67 -8.59
CA GLU A 116 -3.60 -10.28 -8.83
C GLU A 116 -2.48 -9.30 -8.45
N THR A 117 -2.59 -8.02 -8.83
CA THR A 117 -1.59 -7.00 -8.50
C THR A 117 -1.52 -6.73 -7.00
N ILE A 118 -2.67 -6.70 -6.31
CA ILE A 118 -2.72 -6.59 -4.84
C ILE A 118 -2.00 -7.76 -4.19
N PHE A 119 -2.28 -8.98 -4.67
CA PHE A 119 -1.68 -10.19 -4.11
C PHE A 119 -0.15 -10.21 -4.30
N ASP A 120 0.33 -9.89 -5.51
CA ASP A 120 1.76 -9.85 -5.82
C ASP A 120 2.52 -8.85 -4.94
N LEU A 121 1.98 -7.62 -4.81
CA LEU A 121 2.58 -6.58 -4.00
C LEU A 121 2.54 -6.91 -2.51
N THR A 122 1.46 -7.54 -2.04
CA THR A 122 1.35 -7.99 -0.65
C THR A 122 2.34 -9.12 -0.35
N ALA A 123 2.61 -10.00 -1.33
CA ALA A 123 3.52 -11.11 -1.16
C ALA A 123 5.00 -10.70 -0.99
N VAL A 124 5.36 -9.48 -1.38
CA VAL A 124 6.71 -8.89 -1.20
C VAL A 124 6.75 -7.82 -0.12
N ALA A 125 5.68 -7.67 0.68
CA ALA A 125 5.55 -6.57 1.64
C ALA A 125 6.63 -6.60 2.72
N ASP A 126 7.13 -7.77 3.10
CA ASP A 126 8.22 -7.98 4.06
C ASP A 126 9.55 -7.33 3.62
N GLN A 127 9.76 -7.16 2.32
CA GLN A 127 10.96 -6.51 1.78
C GLN A 127 10.93 -4.99 1.98
N PHE A 128 9.73 -4.39 1.99
CA PHE A 128 9.53 -2.94 2.00
C PHE A 128 8.93 -2.40 3.30
N ILE A 129 8.32 -3.26 4.10
CA ILE A 129 7.69 -2.94 5.39
C ILE A 129 8.32 -3.85 6.43
N LYS A 130 9.36 -3.33 7.10
CA LYS A 130 10.06 -4.05 8.16
C LYS A 130 9.60 -3.54 9.51
N PHE A 131 9.09 -4.45 10.32
CA PHE A 131 9.00 -4.23 11.76
C PHE A 131 10.31 -4.73 12.37
N PRO A 132 10.93 -3.98 13.29
CA PRO A 132 12.16 -4.43 13.93
C PRO A 132 11.86 -5.69 14.76
N SER A 133 12.44 -6.82 14.36
CA SER A 133 12.23 -8.11 15.05
C SER A 133 13.30 -8.34 16.13
N SER A 134 14.43 -7.66 16.01
CA SER A 134 15.53 -7.67 16.96
C SER A 134 16.13 -6.27 17.10
N LEU A 135 16.89 -6.05 18.18
CA LEU A 135 17.52 -4.76 18.48
C LEU A 135 18.59 -4.36 17.45
N ASP A 136 19.18 -5.34 16.76
CA ASP A 136 20.22 -5.21 15.75
C ASP A 136 19.70 -5.11 14.31
N GLU A 137 18.39 -5.28 14.07
CA GLU A 137 17.80 -5.20 12.74
C GLU A 137 17.53 -3.75 12.27
N ASN A 138 17.58 -3.55 10.94
CA ASN A 138 17.35 -2.27 10.28
C ASN A 138 16.04 -1.61 10.72
N GLY A 139 16.18 -0.52 11.47
CA GLY A 139 15.17 0.15 12.27
C GLY A 139 15.81 0.77 13.52
N GLY A 140 16.85 0.11 14.04
CA GLY A 140 17.81 0.64 14.99
C GLY A 140 17.28 0.78 16.41
N PHE A 141 18.12 0.45 17.38
CA PHE A 141 18.04 1.11 18.68
C PHE A 141 18.52 2.56 18.52
N ARG A 142 18.08 3.45 19.42
CA ARG A 142 18.65 4.78 19.55
C ARG A 142 19.45 4.87 20.83
N LEU A 143 20.69 5.34 20.76
CA LEU A 143 21.43 5.71 21.96
C LEU A 143 20.80 6.98 22.57
N LEU A 144 20.55 6.94 23.87
CA LEU A 144 20.11 8.10 24.62
C LEU A 144 21.29 9.06 24.86
N ASP A 145 21.00 10.21 25.47
CA ASP A 145 21.97 11.31 25.69
C ASP A 145 23.25 10.87 26.44
N ASP A 146 23.21 9.76 27.18
CA ASP A 146 24.34 9.19 27.92
C ASP A 146 25.31 8.37 27.04
N GLY A 147 24.96 8.12 25.78
CA GLY A 147 25.73 7.32 24.82
C GLY A 147 25.86 5.84 25.21
N LYS A 148 25.12 5.38 26.24
CA LYS A 148 25.25 4.03 26.82
C LYS A 148 23.91 3.31 26.88
N THR A 149 22.84 4.03 27.16
CA THR A 149 21.50 3.46 27.27
C THR A 149 20.88 3.36 25.89
N VAL A 150 20.48 2.15 25.52
CA VAL A 150 19.79 1.87 24.26
C VAL A 150 18.29 2.04 24.44
N MET A 151 17.64 2.71 23.49
CA MET A 151 16.20 2.79 23.36
C MET A 151 15.76 1.82 22.25
N PRO A 152 15.15 0.68 22.60
CA PRO A 152 14.53 -0.22 21.64
C PRO A 152 13.44 0.46 20.81
N PRO A 153 13.19 -0.03 19.60
CA PRO A 153 12.04 0.41 18.83
C PRO A 153 10.72 0.00 19.50
N PHE A 154 9.72 0.85 19.37
CA PHE A 154 8.38 0.64 19.94
C PHE A 154 7.30 1.23 19.02
N LEU A 155 6.07 0.75 19.18
CA LEU A 155 4.88 1.34 18.57
C LEU A 155 4.38 2.50 19.42
N ALA A 156 4.19 3.66 18.80
CA ALA A 156 3.50 4.78 19.44
C ALA A 156 1.98 4.52 19.41
N ALA A 157 1.33 4.59 20.56
CA ALA A 157 -0.09 4.29 20.70
C ALA A 157 -0.80 5.31 21.61
N ASP A 158 -2.12 5.35 21.48
CA ASP A 158 -2.99 6.13 22.36
C ASP A 158 -3.29 5.39 23.68
N ASN A 159 -3.88 6.11 24.63
CA ASN A 159 -4.20 5.61 25.98
C ASN A 159 -5.19 4.42 26.04
N GLY A 160 -5.76 4.03 24.90
CA GLY A 160 -6.63 2.85 24.76
C GLY A 160 -5.85 1.52 24.71
N PHE A 161 -4.54 1.57 24.48
CA PHE A 161 -3.68 0.39 24.45
C PHE A 161 -2.95 0.19 25.79
N LYS A 162 -2.53 -1.04 26.07
CA LYS A 162 -1.74 -1.35 27.27
C LYS A 162 -0.29 -0.88 27.07
N LEU A 163 0.27 -0.17 28.05
CA LEU A 163 1.70 0.14 28.09
C LEU A 163 2.50 -1.16 28.17
N THR A 164 3.41 -1.34 27.22
CA THR A 164 4.36 -2.45 27.18
C THR A 164 5.68 -1.92 26.62
N LYS A 165 6.78 -2.67 26.73
CA LYS A 165 8.07 -2.22 26.16
C LYS A 165 8.00 -2.04 24.63
N SER A 166 7.09 -2.77 23.97
CA SER A 166 6.83 -2.65 22.52
C SER A 166 5.77 -1.61 22.16
N VAL A 167 5.05 -1.04 23.12
CA VAL A 167 3.95 -0.08 22.89
C VAL A 167 4.02 1.06 23.91
N MET A 168 4.42 2.25 23.46
CA MET A 168 4.49 3.45 24.29
C MET A 168 3.22 4.28 24.17
N GLN A 169 2.78 4.85 25.29
CA GLN A 169 1.60 5.71 25.39
C GLN A 169 1.90 6.97 26.21
N PRO A 170 1.17 8.07 25.99
CA PRO A 170 1.27 9.25 26.84
C PRO A 170 0.92 8.94 28.32
N TYR A 171 1.30 9.84 29.22
CA TYR A 171 0.87 9.76 30.62
C TYR A 171 -0.62 10.10 30.73
N ARG A 172 -1.34 9.36 31.59
CA ARG A 172 -2.78 9.58 31.84
C ARG A 172 -3.01 10.84 32.67
N GLN A 173 -4.24 11.36 32.64
CA GLN A 173 -4.62 12.58 33.37
C GLN A 173 -4.37 12.50 34.88
N ALA A 174 -4.44 11.30 35.48
CA ALA A 174 -4.14 11.09 36.90
C ALA A 174 -2.63 11.23 37.25
N GLN A 175 -1.75 11.37 36.26
CA GLN A 175 -0.30 11.45 36.41
C GLN A 175 0.28 12.76 35.82
N LEU A 176 -0.49 13.85 35.75
CA LEU A 176 -0.07 15.10 35.10
C LEU A 176 0.84 15.96 36.00
N THR A 177 2.12 15.61 36.05
CA THR A 177 3.17 16.58 36.42
C THR A 177 3.45 17.52 35.24
N ALA A 178 4.10 18.66 35.49
CA ALA A 178 4.47 19.61 34.43
C ALA A 178 5.29 18.96 33.30
N ASP A 179 6.23 18.08 33.66
CA ASP A 179 7.04 17.34 32.69
C ASP A 179 6.23 16.33 31.88
N ASN A 180 5.28 15.65 32.53
CA ASN A 180 4.41 14.69 31.84
C ASN A 180 3.48 15.41 30.84
N ILE A 181 3.04 16.64 31.13
CA ILE A 181 2.29 17.48 30.18
C ILE A 181 3.17 17.84 28.98
N ARG A 182 4.41 18.29 29.22
CA ARG A 182 5.35 18.67 28.15
C ARG A 182 5.71 17.47 27.27
N PHE A 183 5.92 16.31 27.89
CA PHE A 183 6.14 15.05 27.17
C PHE A 183 4.93 14.66 26.34
N ASN A 184 3.73 14.64 26.91
CA ASN A 184 2.52 14.30 26.18
C ASN A 184 2.33 15.21 24.97
N LYS A 185 2.62 16.50 25.09
CA LYS A 185 2.57 17.43 23.94
C LYS A 185 3.53 17.01 22.82
N LYS A 186 4.76 16.62 23.14
CA LYS A 186 5.75 16.13 22.14
C LYS A 186 5.37 14.75 21.61
N PHE A 187 4.98 13.81 22.47
CA PHE A 187 4.58 12.46 22.09
C PHE A 187 3.36 12.48 21.17
N CYS A 188 2.33 13.26 21.50
CA CYS A 188 1.15 13.43 20.65
C CYS A 188 1.45 14.14 19.33
N SER A 189 2.56 14.88 19.20
CA SER A 189 2.95 15.47 17.92
C SER A 189 3.29 14.42 16.85
N VAL A 190 3.65 13.18 17.26
CA VAL A 190 3.82 12.04 16.35
C VAL A 190 2.54 11.80 15.55
N ARG A 191 1.37 11.99 16.17
CA ARG A 191 0.08 11.86 15.49
C ARG A 191 -0.04 12.80 14.29
N VAL A 192 0.47 14.02 14.37
CA VAL A 192 0.46 14.97 13.25
C VAL A 192 1.27 14.42 12.07
N ARG A 193 2.42 13.78 12.32
CA ARG A 193 3.22 13.14 11.26
C ARG A 193 2.49 11.95 10.63
N ILE A 194 1.81 11.14 11.44
CA ILE A 194 0.99 10.01 10.97
C ILE A 194 -0.19 10.51 10.12
N GLU A 195 -0.90 11.54 10.58
CA GLU A 195 -2.02 12.15 9.84
C GLU A 195 -1.55 12.77 8.52
N ASN A 196 -0.39 13.45 8.51
CA ASN A 196 0.22 13.97 7.28
C ASN A 196 0.58 12.84 6.30
N LEU A 197 1.11 11.71 6.78
CA LEU A 197 1.39 10.53 5.95
C LEU A 197 0.09 9.99 5.33
N PHE A 198 -0.98 9.84 6.12
CA PHE A 198 -2.27 9.41 5.60
C PHE A 198 -2.85 10.41 4.60
N GLY A 199 -2.73 11.72 4.86
CA GLY A 199 -3.11 12.76 3.90
C GLY A 199 -2.33 12.64 2.58
N SER A 200 -1.03 12.36 2.65
CA SER A 200 -0.20 12.09 1.46
C SER A 200 -0.67 10.84 0.71
N LEU A 201 -0.97 9.74 1.42
CA LEU A 201 -1.47 8.50 0.81
C LEU A 201 -2.84 8.70 0.16
N VAL A 202 -3.77 9.42 0.80
CA VAL A 202 -5.10 9.73 0.24
C VAL A 202 -4.98 10.64 -0.99
N SER A 203 -4.13 11.67 -0.93
CA SER A 203 -3.86 12.56 -2.06
C SER A 203 -3.27 11.82 -3.26
N LYS A 204 -2.36 10.87 -3.00
CA LYS A 204 -1.71 10.07 -4.04
C LYS A 204 -2.61 8.97 -4.60
N PHE A 205 -3.37 8.31 -3.73
CA PHE A 205 -4.22 7.17 -4.03
C PHE A 205 -5.67 7.50 -3.69
N GLN A 206 -6.36 8.16 -4.62
CA GLN A 206 -7.74 8.62 -4.48
C GLN A 206 -8.75 7.48 -4.25
N VAL A 207 -8.34 6.21 -4.41
CA VAL A 207 -9.14 5.07 -3.95
C VAL A 207 -9.47 5.11 -2.45
N PHE A 208 -8.65 5.78 -1.64
CA PHE A 208 -8.91 6.00 -0.21
C PHE A 208 -9.89 7.14 0.08
N ASP A 209 -10.17 8.03 -0.88
CA ASP A 209 -11.13 9.14 -0.71
C ASP A 209 -12.61 8.66 -0.78
N ARG A 210 -12.82 7.37 -1.03
CA ARG A 210 -14.14 6.73 -1.11
C ARG A 210 -14.19 5.44 -0.31
N SER A 211 -15.41 4.99 -0.03
CA SER A 211 -15.61 3.66 0.55
C SER A 211 -15.07 2.57 -0.38
N LEU A 212 -14.14 1.77 0.15
CA LEU A 212 -13.59 0.59 -0.53
C LEU A 212 -14.69 -0.46 -0.71
N LYS A 213 -15.10 -0.68 -1.96
CA LYS A 213 -16.08 -1.72 -2.33
C LYS A 213 -15.40 -3.08 -2.52
N LEU A 214 -14.58 -3.48 -1.55
CA LEU A 214 -13.80 -4.71 -1.54
C LEU A 214 -14.12 -5.51 -0.27
N ALA A 215 -13.93 -6.83 -0.33
CA ALA A 215 -14.02 -7.66 0.86
C ALA A 215 -12.97 -7.20 1.89
N PRO A 216 -13.22 -7.29 3.21
CA PRO A 216 -12.31 -6.77 4.24
C PRO A 216 -10.86 -7.24 4.11
N ASN A 217 -10.64 -8.50 3.73
CA ASN A 217 -9.30 -9.05 3.52
C ASN A 217 -8.59 -8.39 2.32
N ASN A 218 -9.32 -8.16 1.23
CA ASN A 218 -8.78 -7.52 0.03
C ASN A 218 -8.54 -6.03 0.27
N SER A 219 -9.38 -5.37 1.08
CA SER A 219 -9.14 -3.98 1.51
C SER A 219 -7.85 -3.85 2.32
N LYS A 220 -7.60 -4.78 3.25
CA LYS A 220 -6.33 -4.83 4.01
C LYS A 220 -5.14 -5.05 3.09
N ALA A 221 -5.23 -6.02 2.18
CA ALA A 221 -4.18 -6.30 1.22
C ALA A 221 -3.92 -5.10 0.28
N LEU A 222 -4.98 -4.39 -0.16
CA LEU A 222 -4.83 -3.16 -0.94
C LEU A 222 -4.05 -2.09 -0.19
N ILE A 223 -4.35 -1.87 1.10
CA ILE A 223 -3.62 -0.91 1.93
C ILE A 223 -2.13 -1.29 1.98
N VAL A 224 -1.81 -2.56 2.25
CA VAL A 224 -0.42 -3.06 2.29
C VAL A 224 0.26 -2.89 0.93
N ALA A 225 -0.39 -3.27 -0.17
CA ALA A 225 0.14 -3.12 -1.52
C ALA A 225 0.44 -1.65 -1.87
N LEU A 226 -0.42 -0.71 -1.48
CA LEU A 226 -0.20 0.72 -1.69
C LEU A 226 0.91 1.27 -0.80
N SER A 227 1.08 0.76 0.42
CA SER A 227 2.24 1.07 1.27
C SER A 227 3.54 0.58 0.64
N VAL A 228 3.56 -0.61 0.03
CA VAL A 228 4.73 -1.12 -0.71
C VAL A 228 5.09 -0.19 -1.86
N ILE A 229 4.13 0.22 -2.70
CA ILE A 229 4.37 1.17 -3.79
C ILE A 229 4.89 2.51 -3.25
N HIS A 230 4.32 3.01 -2.16
CA HIS A 230 4.78 4.24 -1.54
C HIS A 230 6.24 4.13 -1.09
N ASN A 231 6.61 3.04 -0.42
CA ASN A 231 7.97 2.82 0.07
C ASN A 231 8.98 2.62 -1.06
N ILE A 232 8.60 1.93 -2.15
CA ILE A 232 9.41 1.85 -3.38
C ILE A 232 9.77 3.26 -3.87
N GLN A 233 8.80 4.17 -3.87
CA GLN A 233 9.00 5.55 -4.36
C GLN A 233 9.81 6.44 -3.40
N LEU A 234 9.87 6.10 -2.11
CA LEU A 234 10.73 6.77 -1.14
C LEU A 234 12.19 6.29 -1.26
N GLY A 235 12.40 5.05 -1.75
CA GLY A 235 13.69 4.39 -1.80
C GLY A 235 14.01 3.61 -0.53
N PRO A 236 15.19 2.94 -0.48
CA PRO A 236 15.60 2.20 0.70
C PRO A 236 15.72 3.15 1.88
N LEU A 237 15.23 2.72 3.05
CA LEU A 237 15.56 3.37 4.31
C LEU A 237 17.08 3.25 4.48
N SER A 238 17.81 4.34 4.23
CA SER A 238 19.20 4.44 4.64
C SER A 238 19.18 4.55 6.17
N PRO A 239 19.59 3.51 6.93
CA PRO A 239 19.79 3.70 8.35
C PRO A 239 20.83 4.81 8.49
N GLN A 240 20.52 5.85 9.27
CA GLN A 240 21.55 6.73 9.78
C GLN A 240 22.27 5.91 10.85
N ILE A 241 23.15 5.01 10.39
CA ILE A 241 24.17 4.42 11.23
C ILE A 241 25.10 5.58 11.48
N ASP A 242 24.99 6.21 12.65
CA ASP A 242 26.11 6.98 13.16
C ASP A 242 27.31 6.03 13.15
N ASP A 243 28.39 6.38 12.45
CA ASP A 243 29.61 5.59 12.23
C ASP A 243 30.28 5.18 13.56
N PHE A 244 29.66 4.28 14.32
CA PHE A 244 30.25 3.65 15.50
C PHE A 244 30.75 2.27 15.08
N ASP A 245 31.88 2.29 14.38
CA ASP A 245 32.78 1.15 14.30
C ASP A 245 33.34 0.90 15.71
N ASP A 246 33.46 -0.38 16.07
CA ASP A 246 33.96 -0.94 17.33
C ASP A 246 33.04 -0.91 18.57
N MET A 247 32.63 -2.13 18.97
CA MET A 247 31.91 -2.52 20.20
C MET A 247 30.40 -2.25 20.19
N ILE A 248 29.64 -3.04 19.43
CA ILE A 248 28.22 -3.28 19.73
C ILE A 248 28.20 -4.07 21.07
N PRO A 249 27.86 -3.46 22.22
CA PRO A 249 27.72 -4.23 23.45
C PRO A 249 26.59 -5.23 23.22
N VAL A 250 26.63 -6.40 23.85
CA VAL A 250 25.47 -7.31 23.85
C VAL A 250 24.24 -6.50 24.25
N LEU A 251 23.38 -6.19 23.27
CA LEU A 251 22.27 -5.27 23.42
C LEU A 251 21.17 -5.97 24.22
N ALA A 252 21.34 -6.02 25.54
CA ALA A 252 20.31 -6.46 26.45
C ALA A 252 19.33 -5.29 26.68
N ASP A 253 18.04 -5.61 26.75
CA ASP A 253 16.99 -4.68 27.16
C ASP A 253 17.37 -4.07 28.53
N PRO A 254 17.70 -2.77 28.61
CA PRO A 254 18.22 -2.17 29.83
C PRO A 254 17.10 -1.85 30.83
N TYR A 255 15.83 -2.01 30.44
CA TYR A 255 14.68 -1.60 31.23
C TYR A 255 14.11 -2.80 31.98
N ASN A 256 13.78 -2.65 33.26
CA ASN A 256 13.10 -3.69 34.04
C ASN A 256 11.58 -3.67 33.79
N SER A 257 11.02 -2.51 33.43
CA SER A 257 9.59 -2.31 33.18
C SER A 257 9.32 -1.38 31.99
N ALA A 258 8.09 -1.38 31.49
CA ALA A 258 7.67 -0.47 30.43
C ALA A 258 7.57 0.98 30.92
N GLU A 259 7.28 1.18 32.21
CA GLU A 259 7.29 2.46 32.89
C GLU A 259 8.69 3.09 32.93
N GLU A 260 9.71 2.27 33.20
CA GLU A 260 11.11 2.71 33.20
C GLU A 260 11.56 3.12 31.80
N MET A 261 11.24 2.32 30.77
CA MET A 261 11.49 2.67 29.37
C MET A 261 10.79 3.97 28.96
N ARG A 262 9.53 4.17 29.38
CA ARG A 262 8.78 5.41 29.11
C ARG A 262 9.38 6.61 29.80
N GLU A 263 9.87 6.45 31.04
CA GLU A 263 10.53 7.52 31.78
C GLU A 263 11.86 7.92 31.12
N ALA A 264 12.65 6.94 30.66
CA ALA A 264 13.87 7.20 29.89
C ALA A 264 13.57 7.93 28.57
N LEU A 265 12.54 7.49 27.84
CA LEU A 265 12.05 8.18 26.63
C LEU A 265 11.62 9.62 26.95
N LYS A 266 10.94 9.83 28.08
CA LYS A 266 10.53 11.16 28.52
C LYS A 266 11.72 12.08 28.70
N CYS A 267 12.72 11.66 29.47
CA CYS A 267 13.94 12.46 29.69
C CYS A 267 14.59 12.85 28.36
N TYR A 268 14.79 11.88 27.47
CA TYR A 268 15.38 12.11 26.15
C TYR A 268 14.59 13.12 25.30
N VAL A 269 13.28 12.94 25.21
CA VAL A 269 12.38 13.82 24.43
C VAL A 269 12.27 15.22 25.03
N LEU A 270 12.48 15.39 26.34
CA LEU A 270 12.43 16.71 26.98
C LEU A 270 13.74 17.49 26.84
N ASN A 271 14.87 16.79 26.72
CA ASN A 271 16.22 17.36 26.57
C ASN A 271 16.55 17.78 25.13
N ASN A 272 15.96 17.12 24.13
CA ASN A 272 16.10 17.41 22.69
C ASN A 272 14.86 18.11 22.12
#